data_AF-A0A6G3XLS2-F1
#
_entry.id   AF-A0A6G3XLS2-F1
#
_cell.length_a   1.000
_cell.length_b   1.000
_cell.length_c   1.000
_cell.angle_alpha   90.00
_cell.angle_beta   90.00
_cell.angle_gamma   90.00
#
_symmetry.space_group_name_H-M   'P 1'
#
loop_
_entity.id
_entity.type
_entity.pdbx_description
1 polymer ?
#
loop_
_entity_poly.entity_id
_entity_poly.type
_entity_poly.pdbx_seq_one_letter_code
_entity_poly.pdbx_strand_id
1 'polypeptide(L)'
;SHLPETIADAVLITGAEAVVSMPTLFGSVLQGGHIDVGFLGAAQIDRWGSLNTSVIGDWDRPSVRLPGSGGAVEVMANAREVFVVMRRHTPRSFADALDFCTTPGPDRALADGIRPLGVGVTRVVTELGVLAREGVGDELRLVAVHPGVTVEQVRAATGWDLKTAAAVTTTAPPTPAELRLLRDDVDPDRVYLR
;
A
#
# COMPACT_ATOMS: atom_id res chain seq x y z
N SER A 1 -16.45 4.32 -19.88
CA SER A 1 -16.38 3.66 -18.56
C SER A 1 -16.68 4.71 -17.52
N HIS A 2 -17.49 4.41 -16.50
CA HIS A 2 -17.60 5.26 -15.32
C HIS A 2 -16.71 4.66 -14.24
N LEU A 3 -15.82 5.47 -13.65
CA LEU A 3 -15.06 5.02 -12.49
C LEU A 3 -16.00 4.89 -11.29
N PRO A 4 -15.79 3.87 -10.44
CA PRO A 4 -16.55 3.74 -9.22
C PRO A 4 -16.28 4.93 -8.29
N GLU A 5 -17.36 5.50 -7.73
CA GLU A 5 -17.22 6.55 -6.71
C GLU A 5 -16.72 5.97 -5.39
N THR A 6 -17.02 4.70 -5.12
CA THR A 6 -16.58 3.95 -3.94
C THR A 6 -16.28 2.50 -4.27
N ILE A 7 -15.55 1.81 -3.40
CA ILE A 7 -15.27 0.36 -3.54
C ILE A 7 -16.52 -0.53 -3.46
N ALA A 8 -17.68 0.03 -3.09
CA ALA A 8 -18.96 -0.68 -2.98
C ALA A 8 -19.93 -0.32 -4.12
N ASP A 9 -19.48 0.43 -5.11
CA ASP A 9 -20.30 0.87 -6.23
C ASP A 9 -20.72 -0.30 -7.12
N ALA A 10 -21.99 -0.34 -7.52
CA ALA A 10 -22.55 -1.38 -8.38
C ALA A 10 -21.93 -1.40 -9.78
N VAL A 11 -21.30 -0.30 -10.23
CA VAL A 11 -20.57 -0.29 -11.50
C VAL A 11 -19.45 -1.34 -11.52
N LEU A 12 -18.89 -1.72 -10.37
CA LEU A 12 -17.82 -2.70 -10.24
C LEU A 12 -18.20 -4.12 -10.70
N ILE A 13 -19.49 -4.46 -10.75
CA ILE A 13 -19.95 -5.77 -11.21
C ILE A 13 -20.48 -5.74 -12.66
N THR A 14 -20.58 -4.55 -13.26
CA THR A 14 -21.13 -4.42 -14.61
C THR A 14 -20.17 -5.02 -15.63
N GLY A 15 -20.62 -6.05 -16.36
CA GLY A 15 -19.79 -6.78 -17.32
C GLY A 15 -18.80 -7.76 -16.69
N ALA A 16 -18.90 -8.03 -15.39
CA ALA A 16 -18.08 -9.05 -14.74
C ALA A 16 -18.41 -10.46 -15.25
N GLU A 17 -17.40 -11.29 -15.45
CA GLU A 17 -17.55 -12.69 -15.84
C GLU A 17 -18.17 -13.54 -14.70
N ALA A 18 -17.88 -13.18 -13.45
CA ALA A 18 -18.47 -13.78 -12.27
C ALA A 18 -18.52 -12.80 -11.09
N VAL A 19 -19.47 -13.02 -10.18
CA VAL A 19 -19.55 -12.35 -8.88
C VAL A 19 -19.35 -13.40 -7.80
N VAL A 20 -18.37 -13.19 -6.91
CA VAL A 20 -18.03 -14.14 -5.84
C VAL A 20 -18.34 -13.55 -4.48
N SER A 21 -18.70 -14.41 -3.54
CA SER A 21 -18.92 -14.02 -2.15
C SER A 21 -17.59 -13.68 -1.45
N MET A 22 -17.62 -12.88 -0.38
CA MET A 22 -16.42 -12.63 0.43
C MET A 22 -15.77 -13.93 0.95
N PRO A 23 -16.51 -14.92 1.52
CA PRO A 23 -15.90 -16.18 1.93
C PRO A 23 -15.18 -16.91 0.79
N THR A 24 -15.73 -16.90 -0.42
CA THR A 24 -15.08 -17.50 -1.60
C THR A 24 -13.81 -16.73 -1.98
N LEU A 25 -13.88 -15.40 -2.02
CA LEU A 25 -12.74 -14.56 -2.37
C LEU A 25 -11.58 -14.73 -1.37
N PHE A 26 -11.85 -14.60 -0.07
CA PHE A 26 -10.81 -14.69 0.95
C PHE A 26 -10.34 -16.12 1.19
N GLY A 27 -11.27 -17.09 1.26
CA GLY A 27 -10.95 -18.47 1.63
C GLY A 27 -10.46 -19.35 0.47
N SER A 28 -10.97 -19.16 -0.75
CA SER A 28 -10.60 -20.01 -1.89
C SER A 28 -9.64 -19.33 -2.86
N VAL A 29 -9.83 -18.04 -3.14
CA VAL A 29 -8.98 -17.33 -4.11
C VAL A 29 -7.71 -16.82 -3.44
N LEU A 30 -7.85 -15.97 -2.42
CA LEU A 30 -6.73 -15.33 -1.75
C LEU A 30 -5.88 -16.35 -0.95
N GLN A 31 -6.49 -17.08 -0.01
CA GLN A 31 -5.79 -18.14 0.74
C GLN A 31 -5.37 -19.33 -0.14
N GLY A 32 -5.99 -19.51 -1.31
CA GLY A 32 -5.56 -20.49 -2.32
C GLY A 32 -4.28 -20.10 -3.06
N GLY A 33 -3.73 -18.90 -2.82
CA GLY A 33 -2.50 -18.43 -3.45
C GLY A 33 -2.67 -17.97 -4.91
N HIS A 34 -3.90 -17.59 -5.29
CA HIS A 34 -4.25 -17.16 -6.65
C HIS A 34 -4.15 -15.64 -6.86
N ILE A 35 -3.73 -14.88 -5.84
CA ILE A 35 -3.56 -13.43 -5.93
C ILE A 35 -2.06 -13.09 -5.94
N ASP A 36 -1.58 -12.55 -7.06
CA ASP A 36 -0.19 -12.15 -7.22
C ASP A 36 0.12 -10.85 -6.44
N VAL A 37 -0.69 -9.81 -6.63
CA VAL A 37 -0.43 -8.48 -6.07
C VAL A 37 -1.67 -7.97 -5.33
N GLY A 38 -1.50 -7.65 -4.04
CA GLY A 38 -2.48 -6.91 -3.25
C GLY A 38 -2.16 -5.42 -3.20
N PHE A 39 -3.16 -4.55 -3.38
CA PHE A 39 -2.99 -3.11 -3.16
C PHE A 39 -3.61 -2.70 -1.82
N LEU A 40 -2.82 -2.06 -0.96
CA LEU A 40 -3.26 -1.57 0.34
C LEU A 40 -2.94 -0.08 0.52
N GLY A 41 -3.64 0.54 1.48
CA GLY A 41 -3.31 1.86 2.01
C GLY A 41 -3.24 1.80 3.52
N ALA A 42 -2.66 2.81 4.16
CA ALA A 42 -2.55 2.87 5.61
C ALA A 42 -2.60 4.30 6.15
N ALA A 43 -2.78 4.44 7.46
CA ALA A 43 -2.52 5.70 8.16
C ALA A 43 -1.05 5.81 8.57
N GLN A 44 -0.46 4.70 9.01
CA GLN A 44 0.98 4.57 9.26
C GLN A 44 1.53 3.32 8.60
N ILE A 45 2.78 3.41 8.15
CA ILE A 45 3.63 2.31 7.71
C ILE A 45 4.99 2.43 8.41
N ASP A 46 5.58 1.30 8.81
CA ASP A 46 6.94 1.26 9.36
C ASP A 46 7.98 0.80 8.33
N ARG A 47 9.25 0.86 8.70
CA ARG A 47 10.38 0.46 7.83
C ARG A 47 10.33 -1.00 7.35
N TRP A 48 9.55 -1.87 8.00
CA TRP A 48 9.41 -3.29 7.66
C TRP A 48 8.13 -3.57 6.85
N GLY A 49 7.34 -2.54 6.54
CA GLY A 49 6.10 -2.68 5.79
C GLY A 49 4.91 -3.15 6.61
N SER A 50 4.96 -3.11 7.94
CA SER A 50 3.76 -3.30 8.76
C SER A 50 2.88 -2.06 8.70
N LEU A 51 1.56 -2.23 8.79
CA LEU A 51 0.60 -1.14 8.59
C LEU A 51 -0.28 -0.89 9.83
N ASN A 52 -0.67 0.37 9.99
CA ASN A 52 -1.69 0.79 10.94
C ASN A 52 -2.88 1.44 10.23
N THR A 53 -4.06 0.89 10.46
CA THR A 53 -5.36 1.45 10.04
C THR A 53 -6.39 1.41 11.16
N SER A 54 -5.98 1.23 12.43
CA SER A 54 -6.91 1.06 13.56
C SER A 54 -6.98 2.24 14.51
N VAL A 55 -5.84 2.71 15.05
CA VAL A 55 -5.81 3.81 16.03
C VAL A 55 -4.53 4.62 15.91
N ILE A 56 -4.60 5.93 16.20
CA ILE A 56 -3.43 6.80 16.42
C ILE A 56 -3.40 7.22 17.89
N GLY A 57 -2.24 7.10 18.53
CA GLY A 57 -2.03 7.26 19.96
C GLY A 57 -2.30 5.97 20.74
N ASP A 58 -2.61 6.14 22.02
CA ASP A 58 -2.86 5.05 22.96
C ASP A 58 -4.10 4.21 22.59
N TRP A 59 -4.05 2.89 22.81
CA TRP A 59 -5.13 1.97 22.45
C TRP A 59 -6.42 2.21 23.24
N ASP A 60 -6.30 2.43 24.56
CA ASP A 60 -7.46 2.61 25.45
C ASP A 60 -8.05 4.01 25.31
N ARG A 61 -7.22 4.99 24.93
CA ARG A 61 -7.61 6.40 24.74
C ARG A 61 -7.05 6.98 23.43
N PRO A 62 -7.53 6.52 22.27
CA PRO A 62 -6.97 6.92 20.98
C PRO A 62 -7.26 8.38 20.68
N SER A 63 -6.26 9.09 20.15
CA SER A 63 -6.45 10.45 19.64
C SER A 63 -7.27 10.47 18.35
N VAL A 64 -7.15 9.42 17.54
CA VAL A 64 -7.92 9.20 16.31
C VAL A 64 -8.27 7.73 16.19
N ARG A 65 -9.55 7.44 15.95
CA ARG A 65 -10.03 6.11 15.55
C ARG A 65 -10.09 6.03 14.03
N LEU A 66 -9.46 4.99 13.47
CA LEU A 66 -9.38 4.76 12.03
C LEU A 66 -10.35 3.64 11.59
N PRO A 67 -10.58 3.45 10.26
CA PRO A 67 -11.59 2.51 9.75
C PRO A 67 -11.38 1.02 10.11
N GLY A 68 -10.17 0.63 10.54
CA GLY A 68 -9.81 -0.75 10.85
C GLY A 68 -9.12 -1.48 9.70
N SER A 69 -8.86 -2.77 9.90
CA SER A 69 -8.12 -3.60 8.93
C SER A 69 -8.88 -3.84 7.62
N GLY A 70 -10.21 -3.96 7.69
CA GLY A 70 -10.98 -4.53 6.59
C GLY A 70 -10.52 -5.98 6.35
N GLY A 71 -9.86 -6.24 5.23
CA GLY A 71 -9.18 -7.52 4.93
C GLY A 71 -7.67 -7.37 4.70
N ALA A 72 -7.07 -6.27 5.18
CA ALA A 72 -5.67 -5.97 4.93
C ALA A 72 -4.71 -7.00 5.56
N VAL A 73 -5.06 -7.57 6.72
CA VAL A 73 -4.28 -8.65 7.36
C VAL A 73 -4.20 -9.88 6.44
N GLU A 74 -5.32 -10.25 5.84
CA GLU A 74 -5.46 -11.41 4.98
C GLU A 74 -4.73 -11.18 3.66
N VAL A 75 -4.85 -9.98 3.09
CA VAL A 75 -4.10 -9.61 1.87
C VAL A 75 -2.59 -9.62 2.14
N MET A 76 -2.14 -9.04 3.25
CA MET A 76 -0.73 -9.04 3.65
C MET A 76 -0.16 -10.44 3.80
N ALA A 77 -0.95 -11.34 4.39
CA ALA A 77 -0.50 -12.70 4.66
C ALA A 77 -0.53 -13.61 3.42
N ASN A 78 -1.44 -13.40 2.48
CA ASN A 78 -1.78 -14.40 1.45
C ASN A 78 -1.52 -13.97 0.00
N ALA A 79 -1.50 -12.67 -0.32
CA ALA A 79 -1.08 -12.23 -1.66
C ALA A 79 0.42 -12.50 -1.83
N ARG A 80 0.88 -12.84 -3.05
CA ARG A 80 2.33 -13.12 -3.25
C ARG A 80 3.18 -11.91 -2.86
N GLU A 81 2.77 -10.71 -3.25
CA GLU A 81 3.33 -9.44 -2.77
C GLU A 81 2.25 -8.37 -2.57
N VAL A 82 2.62 -7.32 -1.83
CA VAL A 82 1.74 -6.18 -1.55
C VAL A 82 2.39 -4.88 -2.02
N PHE A 83 1.62 -4.09 -2.77
CA PHE A 83 1.94 -2.70 -3.07
C PHE A 83 1.10 -1.79 -2.18
N VAL A 84 1.76 -0.84 -1.54
CA VAL A 84 1.11 0.17 -0.71
C VAL A 84 1.06 1.49 -1.46
N VAL A 85 -0.09 2.16 -1.45
CA VAL A 85 -0.24 3.52 -1.99
C VAL A 85 -0.61 4.47 -0.85
N MET A 86 0.29 5.41 -0.55
CA MET A 86 0.12 6.39 0.52
C MET A 86 0.00 7.79 -0.08
N ARG A 87 -1.14 8.47 0.12
CA ARG A 87 -1.29 9.85 -0.36
C ARG A 87 -0.43 10.85 0.41
N ARG A 88 -0.15 10.60 1.69
CA ARG A 88 0.62 11.50 2.55
C ARG A 88 1.93 10.87 2.97
N HIS A 89 3.04 11.52 2.62
CA HIS A 89 4.38 11.11 3.05
C HIS A 89 4.90 12.07 4.13
N THR A 90 4.77 11.69 5.40
CA THR A 90 5.17 12.52 6.56
C THR A 90 5.80 11.63 7.64
N PRO A 91 6.58 12.19 8.59
CA PRO A 91 7.17 11.38 9.67
C PRO A 91 6.13 10.66 10.54
N ARG A 92 4.88 11.15 10.55
CA ARG A 92 3.77 10.50 11.26
C ARG A 92 3.18 9.32 10.49
N SER A 93 3.09 9.42 9.16
CA SER A 93 2.55 8.35 8.30
C SER A 93 3.61 7.32 7.91
N PHE A 94 4.89 7.70 7.91
CA PHE A 94 6.05 6.84 7.76
C PHE A 94 6.76 6.82 9.10
N ALA A 95 6.20 6.10 10.07
CA ALA A 95 6.60 6.16 11.46
C ALA A 95 7.72 5.15 11.77
N ASP A 96 8.69 5.53 12.62
CA ASP A 96 9.72 4.59 13.09
C ASP A 96 9.12 3.43 13.89
N ALA A 97 8.09 3.74 14.69
CA ALA A 97 7.24 2.76 15.35
C ALA A 97 5.77 3.10 15.10
N LEU A 98 4.97 2.08 14.78
CA LEU A 98 3.52 2.22 14.67
C LEU A 98 2.90 2.42 16.05
N ASP A 99 1.90 3.29 16.14
CA ASP A 99 1.11 3.47 17.35
C ASP A 99 0.32 2.18 17.68
N PHE A 100 -0.13 1.49 16.63
CA PHE A 100 -0.75 0.18 16.71
C PHE A 100 -0.47 -0.63 15.44
N CYS A 101 -0.15 -1.92 15.57
CA CYS A 101 0.04 -2.79 14.41
C CYS A 101 -1.29 -3.44 14.03
N THR A 102 -1.95 -2.91 12.99
CA THR A 102 -3.19 -3.51 12.49
C THR A 102 -2.90 -4.69 11.58
N THR A 103 -1.92 -4.53 10.71
CA THR A 103 -1.57 -5.50 9.68
C THR A 103 -0.06 -5.77 9.78
N PRO A 104 0.35 -6.85 10.46
CA PRO A 104 1.76 -7.16 10.63
C PRO A 104 2.37 -7.57 9.29
N GLY A 105 3.51 -6.96 8.95
CA GLY A 105 4.33 -7.44 7.86
C GLY A 105 4.94 -8.81 8.18
N PRO A 106 5.48 -9.54 7.19
CA PRO A 106 5.98 -10.89 7.41
C PRO A 106 7.06 -11.03 8.48
N ASP A 107 7.95 -10.04 8.62
CA ASP A 107 8.99 -10.01 9.65
C ASP A 107 8.42 -10.13 11.05
N ARG A 108 7.34 -9.36 11.32
CA ARG A 108 6.64 -9.37 12.60
C ARG A 108 5.82 -10.64 12.77
N ALA A 109 5.11 -11.06 11.74
CA ALA A 109 4.31 -12.29 11.77
C ALA A 109 5.17 -13.52 12.09
N LEU A 110 6.37 -13.63 11.48
CA LEU A 110 7.31 -14.72 11.74
C LEU A 110 7.83 -14.71 13.17
N ALA A 111 8.10 -13.54 13.73
CA ALA A 111 8.50 -13.41 15.14
C ALA A 111 7.40 -13.88 16.10
N ASP A 112 6.14 -13.73 15.71
CA ASP A 112 4.96 -14.20 16.44
C ASP A 112 4.60 -15.68 16.14
N GLY A 113 5.43 -16.39 15.36
CA GLY A 113 5.24 -17.80 15.01
C GLY A 113 4.23 -18.05 13.87
N ILE A 114 3.73 -16.99 13.23
CA ILE A 114 2.82 -17.05 12.09
C ILE A 114 3.67 -17.09 10.81
N ARG A 115 3.30 -17.97 9.85
CA ARG A 115 3.98 -18.06 8.55
C ARG A 115 3.07 -17.53 7.44
N PRO A 116 3.26 -16.28 6.99
CA PRO A 116 2.62 -15.77 5.79
C PRO A 116 2.99 -16.61 4.57
N LEU A 117 2.08 -16.66 3.58
CA LEU A 117 2.36 -17.21 2.26
C LEU A 117 3.12 -16.20 1.37
N GLY A 118 2.82 -14.92 1.55
CA GLY A 118 3.39 -13.81 0.79
C GLY A 118 4.67 -13.20 1.38
N VAL A 119 5.36 -12.39 0.57
CA VAL A 119 6.51 -11.59 1.01
C VAL A 119 6.12 -10.22 1.59
N GLY A 120 4.81 -9.96 1.70
CA GLY A 120 4.25 -8.72 2.25
C GLY A 120 4.55 -7.51 1.38
N VAL A 121 4.74 -6.35 2.01
CA VAL A 121 4.96 -5.09 1.26
C VAL A 121 6.30 -5.13 0.53
N THR A 122 6.28 -5.05 -0.80
CA THR A 122 7.50 -4.96 -1.63
C THR A 122 7.68 -3.57 -2.21
N ARG A 123 6.59 -2.80 -2.37
CA ARG A 123 6.61 -1.45 -2.93
C ARG A 123 5.68 -0.52 -2.16
N VAL A 124 6.12 0.72 -1.99
CA VAL A 124 5.30 1.80 -1.45
C VAL A 124 5.41 2.99 -2.40
N VAL A 125 4.28 3.38 -2.99
CA VAL A 125 4.17 4.54 -3.87
C VAL A 125 3.55 5.70 -3.11
N THR A 126 4.18 6.87 -3.19
CA THR A 126 3.79 8.07 -2.45
C THR A 126 3.78 9.29 -3.36
N GLU A 127 3.35 10.44 -2.86
CA GLU A 127 3.48 11.71 -3.58
C GLU A 127 4.94 12.18 -3.80
N LEU A 128 5.91 11.57 -3.11
CA LEU A 128 7.33 11.96 -3.19
C LEU A 128 8.18 11.00 -4.05
N GLY A 129 7.74 9.76 -4.21
CA GLY A 129 8.53 8.72 -4.85
C GLY A 129 8.12 7.30 -4.46
N VAL A 130 9.02 6.36 -4.72
CA VAL A 130 8.82 4.93 -4.55
C VAL A 130 9.85 4.36 -3.59
N LEU A 131 9.37 3.70 -2.53
CA LEU A 131 10.17 2.85 -1.67
C LEU A 131 9.97 1.39 -2.09
N ALA A 132 11.00 0.57 -1.93
CA ALA A 132 10.90 -0.86 -2.17
C ALA A 132 11.82 -1.65 -1.25
N ARG A 133 11.56 -2.94 -1.14
CA ARG A 133 12.45 -3.92 -0.51
C ARG A 133 12.45 -5.22 -1.31
N GLU A 134 13.49 -6.04 -1.16
CA GLU A 134 13.64 -7.28 -1.93
C GLU A 134 12.91 -8.45 -1.28
N GLY A 135 12.85 -8.51 0.05
CA GLY A 135 12.07 -9.52 0.74
C GLY A 135 11.97 -9.33 2.24
N VAL A 136 11.61 -10.42 2.91
CA VAL A 136 11.59 -10.52 4.37
C VAL A 136 13.02 -10.37 4.91
N GLY A 137 13.18 -9.57 5.95
CA GLY A 137 14.46 -9.20 6.55
C GLY A 137 15.02 -7.87 6.04
N ASP A 138 14.47 -7.34 4.94
CA ASP A 138 14.90 -6.06 4.39
C ASP A 138 13.99 -4.90 4.82
N GLU A 139 14.62 -3.78 5.13
CA GLU A 139 13.92 -2.51 5.33
C GLU A 139 13.53 -1.89 3.98
N LEU A 140 12.42 -1.17 3.97
CA LEU A 140 12.03 -0.29 2.86
C LEU A 140 13.12 0.77 2.62
N ARG A 141 13.59 0.82 1.39
CA ARG A 141 14.58 1.79 0.91
C ARG A 141 14.01 2.62 -0.23
N LEU A 142 14.43 3.88 -0.31
CA LEU A 142 14.08 4.76 -1.43
C LEU A 142 14.76 4.27 -2.70
N VAL A 143 13.97 3.94 -3.73
CA VAL A 143 14.48 3.47 -5.03
C VAL A 143 14.25 4.49 -6.15
N ALA A 144 13.23 5.35 -6.02
CA ALA A 144 12.98 6.42 -6.97
C ALA A 144 12.33 7.64 -6.31
N VAL A 145 12.64 8.82 -6.83
CA VAL A 145 11.95 10.08 -6.52
C VAL A 145 11.10 10.53 -7.71
N HIS A 146 10.04 11.29 -7.45
CA HIS A 146 9.28 11.92 -8.53
C HIS A 146 10.02 13.16 -9.07
N PRO A 147 9.74 13.59 -10.32
CA PRO A 147 10.37 14.79 -10.89
C PRO A 147 10.25 16.00 -9.95
N GLY A 148 11.37 16.65 -9.67
CA GLY A 148 11.44 17.81 -8.78
C GLY A 148 11.55 17.49 -7.28
N VAL A 149 11.48 16.21 -6.89
CA VAL A 149 11.69 15.76 -5.50
C VAL A 149 13.14 15.34 -5.29
N THR A 150 13.76 15.76 -4.20
CA THR A 150 15.12 15.33 -3.81
C THR A 150 15.08 14.23 -2.76
N VAL A 151 16.17 13.46 -2.66
CA VAL A 151 16.31 12.40 -1.65
C VAL A 151 16.20 12.97 -0.22
N GLU A 152 16.76 14.16 0.01
CA GLU A 152 16.74 14.85 1.30
C GLU A 152 15.32 15.21 1.73
N GLN A 153 14.45 15.63 0.79
CA GLN A 153 13.05 15.89 1.08
C GLN A 153 12.33 14.62 1.55
N VAL A 154 12.58 13.49 0.90
CA VAL A 154 11.97 12.21 1.32
C VAL A 154 12.47 11.77 2.70
N ARG A 155 13.77 11.90 2.95
CA ARG A 155 14.38 11.61 4.25
C ARG A 155 13.78 12.47 5.36
N ALA A 156 13.66 13.77 5.14
CA ALA A 156 13.05 14.69 6.11
C ALA A 156 11.55 14.40 6.34
N ALA A 157 10.88 13.79 5.36
CA ALA A 157 9.49 13.37 5.45
C ALA A 157 9.30 11.94 6.00
N THR A 158 10.37 11.24 6.39
CA THR A 158 10.32 9.87 6.91
C THR A 158 10.73 9.86 8.39
N GLY A 159 10.01 9.10 9.22
CA GLY A 159 10.20 9.06 10.67
C GLY A 159 11.36 8.20 11.15
N TRP A 160 11.95 7.37 10.28
CA TRP A 160 13.14 6.56 10.56
C TRP A 160 14.32 6.97 9.67
N ASP A 161 15.52 6.44 9.94
CA ASP A 161 16.68 6.62 9.07
C ASP A 161 16.50 5.89 7.74
N LEU A 162 15.87 6.57 6.77
CA LEU A 162 15.52 6.00 5.48
C LEU A 162 16.76 5.68 4.64
N LYS A 163 17.01 4.40 4.39
CA LYS A 163 18.07 3.97 3.46
C LYS A 163 17.67 4.22 2.00
N THR A 164 18.66 4.37 1.13
CA THR A 164 18.48 4.52 -0.32
C THR A 164 19.07 3.32 -1.03
N ALA A 165 18.56 3.00 -2.22
CA ALA A 165 19.27 2.13 -3.15
C ALA A 165 20.62 2.75 -3.56
N ALA A 166 21.52 1.92 -4.11
CA ALA A 166 22.80 2.37 -4.64
C ALA A 166 22.64 3.45 -5.73
N ALA A 167 21.57 3.35 -6.52
CA ALA A 167 21.15 4.36 -7.46
C ALA A 167 19.66 4.66 -7.24
N VAL A 168 19.35 5.89 -6.84
CA VAL A 168 17.98 6.40 -6.78
C VAL A 168 17.65 7.03 -8.13
N THR A 169 16.61 6.54 -8.79
CA THR A 169 16.20 7.05 -10.10
C THR A 169 15.15 8.13 -9.98
N THR A 170 14.89 8.85 -11.06
CA THR A 170 13.70 9.70 -11.18
C THR A 170 12.63 8.92 -11.92
N THR A 171 11.41 8.88 -11.40
CA THR A 171 10.31 8.19 -12.09
C THR A 171 10.04 8.82 -13.44
N ALA A 172 9.94 8.00 -14.48
CA ALA A 172 9.62 8.48 -15.82
C ALA A 172 8.21 9.12 -15.85
N PRO A 173 8.03 10.23 -16.58
CA PRO A 173 6.70 10.76 -16.82
C PRO A 173 5.87 9.76 -17.63
N PRO A 174 4.53 9.71 -17.44
CA PRO A 174 3.67 8.86 -18.25
C PRO A 174 3.80 9.20 -19.74
N THR A 175 3.75 8.17 -20.58
CA THR A 175 3.77 8.33 -22.03
C THR A 175 2.51 9.01 -22.54
N PRO A 176 2.53 9.62 -23.74
CA PRO A 176 1.32 10.20 -24.33
C PRO A 176 0.16 9.21 -24.48
N ALA A 177 0.46 7.92 -24.71
CA ALA A 177 -0.56 6.88 -24.83
C ALA A 177 -1.21 6.56 -23.48
N GLU A 178 -0.42 6.46 -22.41
CA GLU A 178 -0.93 6.27 -21.04
C GLU A 178 -1.75 7.49 -20.59
N LEU A 179 -1.27 8.70 -20.88
CA LEU A 179 -2.02 9.93 -20.56
C LEU A 179 -3.37 9.95 -21.26
N ARG A 180 -3.45 9.61 -22.55
CA ARG A 180 -4.72 9.53 -23.28
C ARG A 180 -5.65 8.48 -22.63
N LEU A 181 -5.15 7.27 -22.41
CA LEU A 181 -5.92 6.18 -21.80
C LEU A 181 -6.50 6.61 -20.44
N LEU A 182 -5.66 7.18 -19.58
CA LEU A 182 -6.07 7.65 -18.25
C LEU A 182 -7.13 8.74 -18.32
N ARG A 183 -7.02 9.65 -19.29
CA ARG A 183 -7.82 10.87 -19.37
C ARG A 183 -9.12 10.74 -20.13
N ASP A 184 -9.17 9.82 -21.08
CA ASP A 184 -10.26 9.73 -22.05
C ASP A 184 -11.05 8.41 -21.88
N ASP A 185 -10.38 7.34 -21.43
CA ASP A 185 -11.01 6.01 -21.29
C ASP A 185 -11.23 5.61 -19.82
N VAL A 186 -10.23 5.81 -18.95
CA VAL A 186 -10.27 5.39 -17.54
C VAL A 186 -11.00 6.41 -16.67
N ASP A 187 -10.52 7.66 -16.63
CA ASP A 187 -11.09 8.74 -15.81
C ASP A 187 -11.57 9.93 -16.69
N PRO A 188 -12.52 9.72 -17.62
CA PRO A 188 -12.99 10.78 -18.52
C PRO A 188 -13.57 11.98 -17.78
N ASP A 189 -14.24 11.74 -16.66
CA ASP A 189 -14.89 12.76 -15.83
C ASP A 189 -13.92 13.44 -14.84
N ARG A 190 -12.63 13.05 -14.84
CA ARG A 190 -11.57 13.60 -13.97
C ARG A 190 -11.94 13.56 -12.49
N VAL A 191 -12.51 12.44 -12.04
CA VAL A 191 -12.83 12.21 -10.64
C VAL A 191 -11.56 12.12 -9.80
N TYR A 192 -10.50 11.50 -10.34
CA TYR A 192 -9.23 11.27 -9.65
C TYR A 192 -8.07 12.10 -10.24
N LEU A 193 -8.06 12.36 -11.55
CA LEU A 193 -7.05 13.14 -12.27
C LEU A 193 -7.32 14.66 -12.28
N ARG A 194 -7.86 15.20 -11.18
CA ARG A 194 -8.19 16.63 -11.04
C ARG A 194 -6.98 17.53 -11.17
#